data_AF-A0A8T4LW91-F1
#
_entry.id   AF-A0A8T4LW91-F1
#
_cell.length_a   1.000
_cell.length_b   1.000
_cell.length_c   1.000
_cell.angle_alpha   90.00
_cell.angle_beta   90.00
_cell.angle_gamma   90.00
#
_symmetry.space_group_name_H-M   'P 1'
#
loop_
_entity.id
_entity.type
_entity.pdbx_description
1 polymer ?
#
loop_
_entity_poly.entity_id
_entity_poly.type
_entity_poly.pdbx_seq_one_letter_code
_entity_poly.pdbx_strand_id
1 'polypeptide(L)' 'MKKKISISIEEEKIDQIEKYAKFGSFRNRSHLIEFAIEKLMEKYQNES' A
#
# COMPACT_ATOMS: atom_id res chain seq x y z
N MET A 1 -12.69 5.89 10.67
CA MET A 1 -13.36 4.68 10.14
C MET A 1 -12.72 4.32 8.82
N LYS A 2 -12.39 3.05 8.58
CA LYS A 2 -11.77 2.62 7.31
C LYS A 2 -12.85 2.20 6.30
N LYS A 3 -12.65 2.52 5.02
CA LYS A 3 -13.49 2.05 3.90
C LYS A 3 -12.74 0.98 3.11
N LYS A 4 -13.47 -0.02 2.59
CA LYS A 4 -12.89 -1.09 1.76
C LYS A 4 -12.74 -0.59 0.32
N ILE A 5 -11.58 -0.89 -0.27
CA ILE A 5 -11.31 -0.73 -1.70
C ILE A 5 -11.13 -2.11 -2.33
N SER A 6 -11.54 -2.26 -3.60
CA SER A 6 -11.32 -3.45 -4.41
C SER A 6 -10.66 -3.01 -5.72
N ILE A 7 -9.50 -3.56 -6.04
CA ILE A 7 -8.71 -3.20 -7.22
C ILE A 7 -8.24 -4.47 -7.92
N SER A 8 -8.05 -4.40 -9.24
CA SER A 8 -7.39 -5.45 -10.01
C SER A 8 -6.00 -4.97 -10.38
N ILE A 9 -4.97 -5.77 -10.11
CA ILE A 9 -3.57 -5.49 -10.46
C ILE A 9 -2.92 -6.79 -10.93
N GLU A 10 -1.77 -6.68 -11.58
CA GLU A 10 -0.99 -7.84 -12.05
C GLU A 10 -0.55 -8.73 -10.88
N GLU A 11 -0.58 -10.04 -11.11
CA GLU A 11 -0.26 -11.06 -10.11
C GLU A 11 1.17 -10.89 -9.55
N GLU A 12 2.14 -10.60 -10.43
CA GLU A 12 3.52 -10.33 -10.03
C GLU A 12 3.65 -9.18 -9.02
N LYS A 13 2.77 -8.19 -9.09
CA LYS A 13 2.74 -7.07 -8.13
C LYS A 13 2.17 -7.51 -6.78
N ILE A 14 1.17 -8.38 -6.78
CA ILE A 14 0.62 -8.99 -5.54
C ILE A 14 1.71 -9.76 -4.81
N ASP A 15 2.48 -10.57 -5.54
CA ASP A 15 3.57 -11.37 -4.96
C ASP A 15 4.66 -10.50 -4.33
N GLN A 16 5.03 -9.42 -5.01
CA GLN A 16 5.96 -8.43 -4.47
C GLN A 16 5.40 -7.78 -3.19
N ILE A 17 4.14 -7.34 -3.20
CA ILE A 17 3.48 -6.75 -2.02
C ILE A 17 3.49 -7.73 -0.84
N GLU A 18 3.19 -9.01 -1.08
CA GLU A 18 3.21 -10.03 -0.03
C GLU A 18 4.60 -10.27 0.54
N LYS A 19 5.61 -10.31 -0.34
CA LYS A 19 7.01 -10.43 0.06
C LYS A 19 7.41 -9.26 0.96
N TYR A 20 7.12 -8.02 0.56
CA TYR A 20 7.45 -6.81 1.34
C TYR A 20 6.65 -6.70 2.64
N ALA A 21 5.39 -7.12 2.65
CA ALA A 21 4.58 -7.13 3.86
C ALA A 21 5.17 -8.06 4.95
N LYS A 22 5.91 -9.11 4.56
CA LYS A 22 6.55 -10.08 5.48
C LYS A 22 7.89 -9.61 6.06
N PHE A 23 8.52 -8.56 5.51
CA PHE A 23 9.85 -8.09 5.94
C PHE A 23 9.85 -7.25 7.24
N GLY A 24 8.78 -7.29 8.04
CA GLY A 24 8.78 -6.90 9.46
C GLY A 24 8.23 -5.52 9.78
N SER A 25 8.09 -4.62 8.81
CA SER A 25 7.54 -3.26 9.05
C SER A 25 6.01 -3.18 8.88
N PHE A 26 5.38 -4.18 8.27
CA PHE A 26 3.95 -4.15 7.98
C PHE A 26 3.19 -5.32 8.60
N ARG A 27 1.98 -5.03 9.09
CA ARG A 27 1.12 -6.04 9.74
C ARG A 27 0.44 -6.99 8.75
N ASN A 28 0.20 -6.51 7.53
CA ASN A 28 -0.46 -7.23 6.44
C ASN A 28 -0.35 -6.40 5.13
N ARG A 29 -0.87 -6.96 4.03
CA ARG A 29 -0.96 -6.28 2.72
C ARG A 29 -1.65 -4.92 2.82
N SER A 30 -2.79 -4.85 3.51
CA SER A 30 -3.56 -3.61 3.62
C SER A 30 -2.80 -2.49 4.31
N HIS A 31 -2.00 -2.80 5.35
CA HIS A 31 -1.16 -1.82 6.02
C HIS A 31 -0.06 -1.26 5.12
N LEU A 32 0.53 -2.11 4.27
CA LEU A 32 1.52 -1.68 3.28
C LEU A 32 0.88 -0.75 2.23
N ILE A 33 -0.28 -1.12 1.71
CA ILE A 33 -1.00 -0.31 0.72
C ILE A 33 -1.43 1.04 1.31
N GLU A 34 -1.93 1.05 2.55
CA GLU A 34 -2.30 2.28 3.27
C GLU A 34 -1.09 3.22 3.42
N PHE A 35 0.05 2.69 3.88
CA PHE A 35 1.29 3.46 3.98
C PHE A 35 1.75 4.03 2.63
N ALA A 36 1.71 3.23 1.57
CA ALA A 36 2.11 3.67 0.23
C ALA A 36 1.21 4.79 -0.30
N ILE A 37 -0.10 4.69 -0.07
CA ILE A 37 -1.07 5.74 -0.44
C ILE A 37 -0.81 7.02 0.35
N GLU A 38 -0.62 6.93 1.66
CA GLU A 38 -0.32 8.11 2.50
C GLU A 38 0.95 8.83 2.02
N LYS A 39 2.03 8.09 1.78
CA LYS A 39 3.29 8.67 1.25
C LYS A 39 3.11 9.32 -0.11
N LEU A 40 2.30 8.71 -0.98
CA LEU A 40 1.98 9.29 -2.28
C LEU A 40 1.19 10.60 -2.13
N MET A 41 0.20 10.63 -1.23
CA MET A 41 -0.62 11.83 -0.97
C MET A 41 0.20 12.97 -0.35
N GLU A 42 1.06 12.67 0.61
CA GLU A 42 2.00 13.64 1.20
C GLU A 42 2.86 14.31 0.11
N LYS A 43 3.36 13.52 -0.85
CA LYS A 43 4.15 14.04 -1.96
C LYS A 43 3.35 15.07 -2.78
N TYR A 44 2.13 14.75 -3.17
CA TYR A 44 1.30 15.67 -3.97
C TYR A 44 0.83 16.90 -3.20
N GLN A 45 0.61 16.78 -1.89
CA GLN A 45 0.26 17.93 -1.03
C GLN A 45 1.42 18.91 -0.85
N ASN A 46 2.66 18.42 -0.80
CA ASN A 46 3.84 19.27 -0.67
C ASN A 46 4.31 19.89 -2.01
N GLU A 47 3.77 19.42 -3.13
CA GLU A 47 4.02 19.95 -4.48
C GLU A 47 2.93 20.96 -4.94
N SER A 48 1.93 21.25 -4.09
CA SER A 48 0.85 22.23 -4.32
C SER A 48 0.98 23.45 -3.41
#